data_AF-A0AA38XW17-F1
#
_entry.id   AF-A0AA38XW17-F1
#
_cell.length_a   1.000
_cell.length_b   1.000
_cell.length_c   1.000
_cell.angle_alpha   90.00
_cell.angle_beta   90.00
_cell.angle_gamma   90.00
#
_symmetry.space_group_name_H-M   'P 1'
#
loop_
_entity.id
_entity.type
_entity.pdbx_description
1 polymer ?
#
loop_
_entity_poly.entity_id
_entity_poly.type
_entity_poly.pdbx_seq_one_letter_code
_entity_poly.pdbx_strand_id
1 'polypeptide(L)'
;MLAAAPAIAGGPSDFHGKPLATAGLGQASPAAINLSQDPSWQLYGFQRDGITYLQVNDLLGNVQMIIGNAGGTYWVLPAGNNAARVSLPQQQIQIPAGASRSQIYSGSDFSLVRYRSGAEVIWSVETP
;
A
#
# COMPACT_ATOMS: atom_id res chain seq x y z
N MET A 1 -13.85 -34.65 -24.81
CA MET A 1 -12.88 -33.53 -24.83
C MET A 1 -12.94 -32.88 -23.45
N LEU A 2 -12.04 -33.25 -22.53
CA LEU A 2 -12.00 -32.63 -21.20
C LEU A 2 -11.28 -31.28 -21.32
N ALA A 3 -11.97 -30.19 -21.04
CA ALA A 3 -11.35 -28.88 -20.87
C ALA A 3 -10.74 -28.81 -19.47
N ALA A 4 -9.41 -28.76 -19.38
CA ALA A 4 -8.73 -28.37 -18.16
C ALA A 4 -8.92 -26.86 -17.99
N ALA A 5 -9.62 -26.45 -16.93
CA ALA A 5 -9.68 -25.05 -16.54
C ALA A 5 -8.27 -24.58 -16.11
N PRO A 6 -7.88 -23.33 -16.40
CA PRO A 6 -6.60 -22.80 -15.94
C PRO A 6 -6.60 -22.76 -14.41
N ALA A 7 -5.61 -23.39 -13.81
CA ALA A 7 -5.31 -23.23 -12.40
C ALA A 7 -4.84 -21.79 -12.19
N ILE A 8 -5.65 -20.97 -11.51
CA ILE A 8 -5.20 -19.68 -11.00
C ILE A 8 -4.27 -20.01 -9.84
N ALA A 9 -2.97 -19.87 -10.03
CA ALA A 9 -1.98 -20.06 -8.99
C ALA A 9 -2.11 -18.92 -7.96
N GLY A 10 -2.98 -19.09 -6.97
CA GLY A 10 -3.03 -18.25 -5.78
C GLY A 10 -1.88 -18.61 -4.84
N GLY A 11 -0.76 -17.89 -4.94
CA GLY A 11 0.19 -17.78 -3.82
C GLY A 11 -0.45 -16.97 -2.67
N PRO A 12 0.01 -17.13 -1.41
CA PRO A 12 -0.73 -16.72 -0.23
C PRO A 12 -0.93 -15.20 -0.19
N SER A 13 -2.18 -14.75 -0.18
CA SER A 13 -2.51 -13.33 -0.08
C SER A 13 -2.21 -12.83 1.33
N ASP A 14 -1.35 -11.85 1.52
CA ASP A 14 -1.21 -11.28 2.85
C ASP A 14 -2.26 -10.20 3.17
N PHE A 15 -3.08 -9.81 2.18
CA PHE A 15 -4.27 -8.93 2.30
C PHE A 15 -5.42 -9.51 3.14
N HIS A 16 -5.12 -10.44 4.04
CA HIS A 16 -6.06 -11.11 4.94
C HIS A 16 -7.26 -11.71 4.20
N GLY A 17 -7.02 -12.29 3.01
CA GLY A 17 -8.06 -12.86 2.16
C GLY A 17 -8.97 -11.83 1.47
N LYS A 18 -8.69 -10.52 1.60
CA LYS A 18 -9.44 -9.47 0.92
C LYS A 18 -8.98 -9.37 -0.55
N PRO A 19 -9.90 -9.44 -1.52
CA PRO A 19 -9.54 -9.30 -2.93
C PRO A 19 -9.04 -7.88 -3.23
N LEU A 20 -8.06 -7.80 -4.12
CA LEU A 20 -7.58 -6.54 -4.67
C LEU A 20 -8.42 -6.12 -5.88
N ALA A 21 -8.65 -4.82 -6.05
CA ALA A 21 -9.38 -4.29 -7.19
C ALA A 21 -8.51 -4.29 -8.47
N THR A 22 -9.12 -4.33 -9.65
CA THR A 22 -8.39 -4.30 -10.94
C THR A 22 -8.48 -2.95 -11.65
N ALA A 23 -9.26 -2.00 -11.11
CA ALA A 23 -9.46 -0.65 -11.63
C ALA A 23 -9.75 0.33 -10.50
N GLY A 24 -9.65 1.64 -10.78
CA GLY A 24 -9.94 2.71 -9.81
C GLY A 24 -8.70 3.31 -9.14
N LEU A 25 -7.49 2.84 -9.47
CA LEU A 25 -6.24 3.46 -9.03
C LEU A 25 -6.22 4.95 -9.43
N GLY A 26 -5.84 5.81 -8.49
CA GLY A 26 -5.84 7.27 -8.60
C GLY A 26 -7.16 7.95 -8.25
N GLN A 27 -8.27 7.21 -8.08
CA GLN A 27 -9.55 7.80 -7.70
C GLN A 27 -9.57 8.17 -6.21
N ALA A 28 -10.30 9.24 -5.87
CA ALA A 28 -10.47 9.69 -4.50
C ALA A 28 -11.32 8.74 -3.63
N SER A 29 -12.27 8.05 -4.26
CA SER A 29 -13.14 7.04 -3.62
C SER A 29 -13.32 5.86 -4.58
N PRO A 30 -12.31 4.98 -4.69
CA PRO A 30 -12.40 3.81 -5.56
C PRO A 30 -13.41 2.80 -5.00
N ALA A 31 -14.04 2.03 -5.89
CA ALA A 31 -14.86 0.88 -5.52
C ALA A 31 -13.98 -0.31 -5.08
N ALA A 32 -13.24 -0.14 -3.98
CA ALA A 32 -12.29 -1.10 -3.42
C ALA A 32 -12.46 -1.23 -1.90
N ILE A 33 -12.04 -2.38 -1.34
CA ILE A 33 -12.12 -2.62 0.10
C ILE A 33 -11.05 -1.78 0.81
N ASN A 34 -11.44 -1.09 1.89
CA ASN A 34 -10.46 -0.46 2.78
C ASN A 34 -9.69 -1.54 3.57
N LEU A 35 -8.38 -1.52 3.42
CA LEU A 35 -7.42 -2.42 4.06
C LEU A 35 -6.79 -1.80 5.32
N SER A 36 -7.02 -0.51 5.58
CA SER A 36 -6.36 0.22 6.66
C SER A 36 -6.73 -0.32 8.05
N GLN A 37 -5.75 -0.37 8.93
CA GLN A 37 -5.88 -0.62 10.37
C GLN A 37 -5.90 0.69 11.17
N ASP A 38 -5.48 1.82 10.57
CA ASP A 38 -5.60 3.16 11.15
C ASP A 38 -6.89 3.82 10.64
N PRO A 39 -7.85 4.17 11.52
CA PRO A 39 -9.11 4.79 11.10
C PRO A 39 -8.95 6.21 10.54
N SER A 40 -7.78 6.83 10.69
CA SER A 40 -7.47 8.16 10.15
C SER A 40 -7.09 8.12 8.66
N TRP A 41 -6.93 6.93 8.09
CA TRP A 41 -6.44 6.71 6.72
C TRP A 41 -7.26 5.65 6.01
N GLN A 42 -7.31 5.77 4.69
CA GLN A 42 -7.87 4.74 3.82
C GLN A 42 -6.73 4.12 3.01
N LEU A 43 -6.70 2.78 2.98
CA LEU A 43 -5.74 2.03 2.18
C LEU A 43 -6.51 1.16 1.21
N TYR A 44 -6.26 1.33 -0.08
CA TYR A 44 -6.87 0.54 -1.14
C TYR A 44 -5.79 -0.24 -1.89
N GLY A 45 -6.05 -1.53 -2.10
CA GLY A 45 -5.14 -2.40 -2.85
C GLY A 45 -5.71 -2.73 -4.23
N PHE A 46 -4.83 -2.73 -5.22
CA PHE A 46 -5.12 -3.04 -6.61
C PHE A 46 -4.11 -4.04 -7.15
N GLN A 47 -4.51 -4.84 -8.14
CA GLN A 47 -3.60 -5.75 -8.83
C GLN A 47 -3.81 -5.70 -10.33
N ARG A 48 -2.70 -5.71 -11.08
CA ARG A 48 -2.71 -5.83 -12.53
C ARG A 48 -1.40 -6.46 -13.01
N ASP A 49 -1.51 -7.48 -13.87
CA ASP A 49 -0.36 -8.09 -14.55
C ASP A 49 0.76 -8.56 -13.60
N GLY A 50 0.38 -9.09 -12.43
CA GLY A 50 1.32 -9.55 -11.38
C GLY A 50 1.92 -8.44 -10.53
N ILE A 51 1.54 -7.18 -10.76
CA ILE A 51 1.95 -6.02 -9.98
C ILE A 51 0.84 -5.65 -9.01
N THR A 52 1.19 -5.44 -7.75
CA THR A 52 0.29 -4.93 -6.72
C THR A 52 0.51 -3.44 -6.52
N TYR A 53 -0.57 -2.68 -6.35
CA TYR A 53 -0.54 -1.26 -6.05
C TYR A 53 -1.30 -0.98 -4.76
N LEU A 54 -0.73 -0.13 -3.91
CA LEU A 54 -1.31 0.29 -2.64
C LEU A 54 -1.48 1.80 -2.66
N GLN A 55 -2.72 2.26 -2.64
CA GLN A 55 -3.06 3.66 -2.61
C GLN A 55 -3.49 4.06 -1.21
N VAL A 56 -2.89 5.12 -0.67
CA VAL A 56 -3.30 5.72 0.60
C VAL A 56 -4.04 7.02 0.33
N ASN A 57 -5.24 7.15 0.90
CA ASN A 57 -6.03 8.38 0.90
C ASN A 57 -6.22 8.89 2.32
N ASP A 58 -6.32 10.22 2.46
CA ASP A 58 -6.92 10.81 3.67
C ASP A 58 -8.46 10.61 3.68
N LEU A 59 -9.11 11.01 4.77
CA LEU A 59 -10.56 10.86 4.93
C LEU A 59 -11.40 11.75 3.99
N LEU A 60 -10.77 12.73 3.33
CA LEU A 60 -11.40 13.57 2.31
C LEU A 60 -11.25 12.97 0.90
N GLY A 61 -10.55 11.84 0.77
CA GLY A 61 -10.28 11.17 -0.49
C GLY A 61 -9.06 11.72 -1.24
N ASN A 62 -8.26 12.60 -0.65
CA ASN A 62 -7.02 13.05 -1.31
C ASN A 62 -6.01 11.91 -1.28
N VAL A 63 -5.56 11.51 -2.48
CA VAL A 63 -4.48 10.53 -2.65
C VAL A 63 -3.20 11.13 -2.10
N GLN A 64 -2.62 10.48 -1.08
CA GLN A 64 -1.35 10.90 -0.48
C GLN A 64 -0.16 10.26 -1.17
N MET A 65 -0.29 8.98 -1.53
CA MET A 65 0.75 8.23 -2.23
C MET A 65 0.20 6.95 -2.82
N ILE A 66 0.94 6.41 -3.79
CA ILE A 66 0.72 5.10 -4.36
C ILE A 66 2.05 4.34 -4.38
N ILE A 67 2.07 3.14 -3.81
CA ILE A 67 3.22 2.23 -3.83
C ILE A 67 2.94 1.08 -4.79
N GLY A 68 3.86 0.80 -5.71
CA GLY A 68 3.87 -0.43 -6.49
C GLY A 68 4.75 -1.50 -5.85
N ASN A 69 4.39 -2.76 -6.01
CA ASN A 69 5.18 -3.93 -5.69
C ASN A 69 5.14 -4.92 -6.85
N ALA A 70 6.31 -5.33 -7.34
CA ALA A 70 6.48 -6.50 -8.18
C ALA A 70 7.55 -7.40 -7.57
N GLY A 71 7.14 -8.58 -7.11
CA GLY A 71 8.05 -9.60 -6.56
C GLY A 71 8.91 -9.09 -5.40
N GLY A 72 8.37 -8.24 -4.53
CA GLY A 72 9.08 -7.67 -3.37
C GLY A 72 9.95 -6.45 -3.71
N THR A 73 10.03 -6.04 -4.97
CA THR A 73 10.60 -4.75 -5.36
C THR A 73 9.56 -3.67 -5.24
N TYR A 74 9.82 -2.64 -4.43
CA TYR A 74 8.86 -1.55 -4.19
C TYR A 74 9.29 -0.26 -4.90
N TRP A 75 8.32 0.53 -5.32
CA TRP A 75 8.53 1.89 -5.83
C TRP A 75 7.33 2.79 -5.54
N VAL A 76 7.53 4.10 -5.52
CA VAL A 76 6.45 5.09 -5.38
C VAL A 76 6.08 5.63 -6.75
N LEU A 77 4.79 5.70 -7.04
CA LEU A 77 4.29 6.41 -8.22
C LEU A 77 4.06 7.89 -7.91
N PRO A 78 4.30 8.81 -8.86
CA PRO A 78 3.88 10.20 -8.73
C PRO A 78 2.36 10.27 -8.61
N ALA A 79 1.88 10.63 -7.42
CA ALA A 79 0.46 10.72 -7.11
C ALA A 79 0.22 11.76 -6.04
N GLY A 80 -1.00 12.29 -5.99
CA GLY A 80 -1.38 13.33 -5.04
C GLY A 80 -0.84 14.71 -5.40
N ASN A 81 -1.05 15.66 -4.49
CA ASN A 81 -0.68 17.06 -4.70
C ASN A 81 0.79 17.35 -4.36
N ASN A 82 1.42 16.52 -3.54
CA ASN A 82 2.80 16.68 -3.08
C ASN A 82 3.50 15.32 -3.05
N ALA A 83 4.81 15.31 -3.30
CA ALA A 83 5.61 14.10 -3.16
C ALA A 83 5.70 13.68 -1.69
N ALA A 84 5.11 12.53 -1.36
CA ALA A 84 5.27 11.92 -0.04
C ALA A 84 6.71 11.43 0.16
N ARG A 85 7.25 11.60 1.38
CA ARG A 85 8.49 10.94 1.78
C ARG A 85 8.18 9.49 2.14
N VAL A 86 8.81 8.55 1.43
CA VAL A 86 8.55 7.12 1.61
C VAL A 86 9.87 6.36 1.74
N SER A 87 10.06 5.68 2.86
CA SER A 87 11.12 4.71 3.09
C SER A 87 10.69 3.36 2.53
N LEU A 88 11.47 2.85 1.57
CA LEU A 88 11.24 1.56 0.93
C LEU A 88 12.31 0.55 1.40
N PRO A 89 12.06 -0.77 1.32
CA PRO A 89 13.05 -1.76 1.74
C PRO A 89 14.39 -1.62 1.00
N GLN A 90 14.35 -1.28 -0.30
CA GLN A 90 15.53 -1.07 -1.13
C GLN A 90 16.18 0.31 -0.93
N GLN A 91 15.44 1.26 -0.35
CA GLN A 91 15.88 2.65 -0.18
C GLN A 91 15.29 3.19 1.12
N GLN A 92 15.97 2.86 2.22
CA GLN A 92 15.56 3.31 3.54
C GLN A 92 15.97 4.77 3.75
N ILE A 93 15.08 5.55 4.34
CA ILE A 93 15.38 6.90 4.81
C ILE A 93 15.43 6.88 6.33
N GLN A 94 16.25 7.75 6.91
CA GLN A 94 16.35 7.87 8.36
C GLN A 94 15.03 8.36 8.96
N ILE A 95 14.48 7.60 9.90
CA ILE A 95 13.30 8.00 10.67
C ILE A 95 13.75 8.86 11.84
N PRO A 96 13.20 10.08 12.02
CA PRO A 96 13.54 10.93 13.16
C PRO A 96 13.31 10.22 14.51
N ALA A 97 14.26 10.38 15.42
CA ALA A 97 14.14 9.85 16.77
C ALA A 97 12.91 10.43 17.48
N GLY A 98 12.15 9.59 18.18
CA GLY A 98 10.93 10.00 18.87
C GLY A 98 9.71 10.22 17.97
N ALA A 99 9.80 9.90 16.67
CA ALA A 99 8.63 9.94 15.79
C ALA A 99 7.53 8.97 16.29
N SER A 100 6.28 9.42 16.28
CA SER A 100 5.14 8.56 16.59
C SER A 100 4.86 7.62 15.41
N ARG A 101 4.62 6.34 15.72
CA ARG A 101 4.38 5.27 14.75
C ARG A 101 2.88 4.95 14.68
N SER A 102 2.29 5.05 13.49
CA SER A 102 0.93 4.60 13.18
C SER A 102 0.99 3.42 12.23
N GLN A 103 0.41 2.27 12.63
CA GLN A 103 0.28 1.11 11.75
C GLN A 103 -0.89 1.32 10.80
N ILE A 104 -0.61 1.41 9.50
CA ILE A 104 -1.63 1.58 8.46
C ILE A 104 -2.08 0.20 7.98
N TYR A 105 -1.14 -0.73 7.85
CA TYR A 105 -1.42 -2.10 7.45
C TYR A 105 -0.33 -3.04 7.96
N SER A 106 -0.73 -4.24 8.36
CA SER A 106 0.17 -5.33 8.70
C SER A 106 -0.25 -6.54 7.89
N GLY A 107 0.66 -7.11 7.11
CA GLY A 107 0.52 -8.43 6.50
C GLY A 107 1.73 -9.31 6.85
N SER A 108 1.79 -10.51 6.27
CA SER A 108 2.93 -11.43 6.44
C SER A 108 4.17 -11.01 5.67
N ASP A 109 4.00 -10.35 4.53
CA ASP A 109 5.08 -10.03 3.59
C ASP A 109 5.59 -8.61 3.80
N PHE A 110 4.72 -7.71 4.25
CA PHE A 110 5.09 -6.34 4.59
C PHE A 110 4.16 -5.69 5.61
N SER A 111 4.65 -4.61 6.22
CA SER A 111 3.86 -3.63 6.95
C SER A 111 3.94 -2.27 6.26
N LEU A 112 2.84 -1.54 6.27
CA LEU A 112 2.81 -0.13 5.90
C LEU A 112 2.60 0.71 7.15
N VAL A 113 3.51 1.65 7.35
CA VAL A 113 3.62 2.42 8.59
C VAL A 113 3.73 3.89 8.26
N ARG A 114 3.19 4.74 9.12
CA ARG A 114 3.39 6.18 9.07
C ARG A 114 4.12 6.63 10.32
N TYR A 115 5.26 7.29 10.13
CA TYR A 115 6.01 7.98 11.16
C TYR A 115 5.72 9.48 11.10
N ARG A 116 5.51 10.10 12.26
CA ARG A 116 5.32 11.55 12.37
C ARG A 116 6.20 12.16 13.44
N SER A 117 6.93 13.22 13.10
CA SER A 117 7.68 14.05 14.04
C SER A 117 7.40 15.53 13.76
N GLY A 118 6.59 16.16 14.62
CA GLY A 118 6.09 17.51 14.36
C GLY A 118 5.32 17.60 13.04
N ALA A 119 5.81 18.42 12.10
CA ALA A 119 5.24 18.54 10.75
C ALA A 119 5.78 17.48 9.77
N GLU A 120 6.89 16.82 10.09
CA GLU A 120 7.49 15.81 9.22
C GLU A 120 6.68 14.52 9.27
N VAL A 121 6.45 13.95 8.09
CA VAL A 121 5.75 12.67 7.90
C VAL A 121 6.60 11.82 6.96
N ILE A 122 6.87 10.59 7.38
CA ILE A 122 7.51 9.57 6.56
C ILE A 122 6.62 8.34 6.54
N TRP A 123 6.31 7.84 5.35
CA TRP A 123 5.70 6.53 5.19
C TRP A 123 6.78 5.49 5.07
N SER A 124 6.59 4.29 5.61
CA SER A 124 7.58 3.23 5.58
C SER A 124 6.92 1.92 5.15
N VAL A 125 7.50 1.29 4.14
CA VAL A 125 7.23 -0.12 3.82
C VAL A 125 8.30 -0.94 4.50
N GLU A 126 7.88 -1.76 5.45
CA GLU A 126 8.76 -2.61 6.26
C GLU A 126 8.51 -4.06 5.85
N THR A 127 9.57 -4.79 5.51
CA THR A 127 9.49 -6.24 5.27
C THR A 127 10.07 -7.00 6.48
N PRO A 128 9.58 -8.22 6.77
CA PRO A 128 10.12 -9.07 7.84
C PRO A 128 11.63 -9.34 7.73
#